data_AF-A0A1F6D2D2-F1
#
_entry.id   AF-A0A1F6D2D2-F1
#
_cell.length_a   1.000
_cell.length_b   1.000
_cell.length_c   1.000
_cell.angle_alpha   90.00
_cell.angle_beta   90.00
_cell.angle_gamma   90.00
#
_symmetry.space_group_name_H-M   'P 1'
#
loop_
_entity.id
_entity.type
_entity.pdbx_description
1 polymer ?
#
loop_
_entity_poly.entity_id
_entity_poly.type
_entity_poly.pdbx_seq_one_letter_code
_entity_poly.pdbx_strand_id
1 'polypeptide(L)'
;MAKSIPEQIRKQVDELVKVLNQKMSKDPHCFYTTKFKGAYLYLDRVDYDVTTHICRLKFTGRIDNWEFAIYLDNVRLPQVTVSAWS
;
A
#
# COMPACT_ATOMS: atom_id res chain seq x y z
N MET A 1 9.64 -9.64 20.38
CA MET A 1 10.14 -8.41 19.73
C MET A 1 9.89 -8.54 18.24
N ALA A 2 9.08 -7.67 17.63
CA ALA A 2 8.84 -7.74 16.20
C ALA A 2 10.09 -7.23 15.48
N LYS A 3 10.84 -8.15 14.86
CA LYS A 3 11.97 -7.80 13.98
C LYS A 3 11.44 -6.92 12.85
N SER A 4 12.23 -5.92 12.46
CA SER A 4 11.90 -5.06 11.33
C SER A 4 11.59 -5.87 10.07
N ILE A 5 10.80 -5.29 9.17
CA ILE A 5 10.50 -5.93 7.89
C ILE A 5 11.83 -6.18 7.14
N PRO A 6 12.15 -7.43 6.75
CA PRO A 6 13.39 -7.74 6.04
C PRO A 6 13.51 -6.97 4.73
N GLU A 7 14.73 -6.62 4.34
CA GLU A 7 14.98 -5.83 3.13
C GLU A 7 14.42 -6.49 1.86
N GLN A 8 14.53 -7.81 1.74
CA GLN A 8 13.97 -8.56 0.62
C GLN A 8 12.45 -8.41 0.52
N ILE A 9 11.75 -8.33 1.66
CA ILE A 9 10.30 -8.11 1.69
C ILE A 9 9.98 -6.67 1.33
N ARG A 10 10.77 -5.70 1.81
CA ARG A 10 10.61 -4.28 1.43
C ARG A 10 10.70 -4.10 -0.08
N LYS A 11 11.72 -4.68 -0.72
CA LYS A 11 11.91 -4.64 -2.19
C LYS A 11 10.70 -5.23 -2.93
N GLN A 12 10.23 -6.40 -2.52
CA GLN A 12 9.05 -7.02 -3.13
C GLN A 12 7.79 -6.14 -2.99
N VAL A 13 7.60 -5.53 -1.81
CA VAL A 13 6.48 -4.60 -1.61
C VAL A 13 6.60 -3.38 -2.51
N ASP A 14 7.78 -2.78 -2.63
CA ASP A 14 8.00 -1.62 -3.50
C ASP A 14 7.76 -1.96 -4.98
N GLU A 15 8.15 -3.16 -5.42
CA GLU A 15 7.85 -3.67 -6.75
C GLU A 15 6.33 -3.84 -6.98
N LEU A 16 5.61 -4.41 -6.02
CA LEU A 16 4.16 -4.56 -6.09
C LEU A 16 3.45 -3.20 -6.17
N VAL A 17 3.88 -2.22 -5.35
CA VAL A 17 3.31 -0.86 -5.38
C VAL A 17 3.65 -0.14 -6.69
N LYS A 18 4.85 -0.35 -7.23
CA LYS A 18 5.20 0.17 -8.55
C LYS A 18 4.29 -0.38 -9.65
N VAL A 19 4.05 -1.70 -9.66
CA VAL A 19 3.13 -2.34 -10.60
C VAL A 19 1.70 -1.84 -10.40
N LEU A 20 1.27 -1.63 -9.15
CA LEU A 20 -0.03 -1.05 -8.82
C LEU A 20 -0.18 0.35 -9.41
N ASN A 21 0.81 1.23 -9.20
CA ASN A 21 0.80 2.59 -9.73
C ASN A 21 0.68 2.62 -11.25
N GLN A 22 1.44 1.76 -11.94
CA GLN A 22 1.39 1.63 -13.40
C GLN A 22 0.03 1.13 -13.91
N LYS A 23 -0.65 0.26 -13.16
CA LYS A 23 -1.95 -0.30 -13.54
C LYS A 23 -3.12 0.62 -13.22
N MET A 24 -3.08 1.29 -12.07
CA MET A 24 -4.23 2.01 -11.50
C MET A 24 -4.31 3.47 -11.94
N SER A 25 -3.16 4.11 -12.20
CA SER A 25 -3.14 5.53 -12.53
C SER A 25 -2.45 5.79 -13.85
N LYS A 26 -3.16 6.49 -14.74
CA LYS A 26 -2.56 7.12 -15.92
C LYS A 26 -2.02 8.52 -15.60
N ASP A 27 -2.43 9.10 -14.47
CA ASP A 27 -1.96 10.41 -14.03
C ASP A 27 -0.67 10.25 -13.21
N PRO A 28 0.47 10.79 -13.67
CA PRO A 28 1.72 10.73 -12.94
C PRO A 28 1.69 11.45 -11.58
N HIS A 29 0.69 12.31 -11.32
CA HIS A 29 0.53 13.00 -10.04
C HIS A 29 -0.31 12.22 -9.02
N CYS A 30 -0.92 11.10 -9.43
CA CYS A 30 -1.71 10.25 -8.54
C CYS A 30 -1.03 8.89 -8.39
N PHE A 31 -0.41 8.63 -7.24
CA PHE A 31 0.36 7.40 -7.02
C PHE A 31 0.41 6.99 -5.54
N TYR A 32 0.65 5.72 -5.28
CA TYR A 32 0.87 5.17 -3.96
C TYR A 32 2.35 5.17 -3.59
N THR A 33 2.65 5.41 -2.31
CA THR A 33 4.01 5.37 -1.76
C THR A 33 4.06 4.49 -0.50
N THR A 34 5.23 3.89 -0.26
CA THR A 34 5.50 2.99 0.84
C THR A 34 6.40 3.66 1.88
N LYS A 35 6.07 3.51 3.16
CA LYS A 35 6.94 3.90 4.27
C LYS A 35 7.06 2.75 5.27
N PHE A 36 8.28 2.32 5.56
CA PHE A 36 8.53 1.19 6.46
C PHE A 36 9.05 1.67 7.82
N LYS A 37 8.37 1.31 8.91
CA LYS A 37 8.77 1.64 10.28
C LYS A 37 8.63 0.41 11.18
N GLY A 38 9.77 -0.14 11.62
CA GLY A 38 9.79 -1.39 12.39
C GLY A 38 9.16 -2.54 11.60
N ALA A 39 8.15 -3.18 12.18
CA ALA A 39 7.37 -4.26 11.56
C ALA A 39 6.14 -3.75 10.77
N TYR A 40 6.01 -2.44 10.55
CA TYR A 40 4.87 -1.83 9.89
C TYR A 40 5.25 -1.24 8.53
N LEU A 41 4.36 -1.43 7.56
CA LEU A 41 4.28 -0.73 6.28
C LEU A 41 3.12 0.27 6.36
N TYR A 42 3.36 1.50 5.96
CA TYR A 42 2.35 2.53 5.76
C TYR A 42 2.23 2.74 4.26
N LEU A 43 1.01 2.65 3.75
CA LEU A 43 0.68 2.93 2.36
C LEU A 43 -0.03 4.28 2.30
N ASP A 44 0.60 5.24 1.66
CA ASP A 44 0.05 6.56 1.43
C ASP A 44 -0.37 6.68 -0.03
N ARG A 45 -1.44 7.42 -0.30
CA ARG A 45 -1.80 7.85 -1.64
C ARG A 45 -1.46 9.33 -1.76
N VAL A 46 -0.75 9.67 -2.82
CA VAL A 46 -0.48 11.04 -3.24
C VAL A 46 -1.44 11.35 -4.37
N ASP A 47 -2.21 12.42 -4.22
CA ASP A 47 -3.05 13.01 -5.27
C ASP A 47 -2.62 14.48 -5.39
N TYR A 48 -1.83 14.79 -6.43
CA TYR A 48 -1.17 16.09 -6.60
C TYR A 48 -0.32 16.46 -5.37
N ASP A 49 -0.68 17.53 -4.66
CA ASP A 49 0.04 17.99 -3.47
C ASP A 49 -0.53 17.40 -2.15
N VAL A 50 -1.57 16.57 -2.23
CA VAL A 50 -2.24 16.00 -1.06
C VAL A 50 -1.75 14.57 -0.84
N THR A 51 -1.21 14.30 0.36
CA THR A 51 -0.87 12.95 0.79
C THR A 51 -1.88 12.46 1.83
N THR A 52 -2.52 11.32 1.56
CA THR A 52 -3.49 10.68 2.46
C THR A 52 -2.97 9.32 2.92
N HIS A 53 -3.05 9.06 4.22
CA HIS A 53 -2.69 7.76 4.81
C HIS A 53 -3.82 6.75 4.57
N ILE A 54 -3.60 5.76 3.69
CA ILE A 54 -4.64 4.81 3.28
C ILE A 54 -4.71 3.62 4.23
N CYS A 55 -3.57 2.99 4.50
CA CYS A 55 -3.55 1.83 5.40
C CYS A 55 -2.20 1.63 6.05
N ARG A 56 -2.24 0.90 7.17
CA ARG A 56 -1.06 0.38 7.84
C ARG A 56 -1.15 -1.15 7.88
N LEU A 57 -0.11 -1.80 7.40
CA LEU A 57 0.03 -3.24 7.36
C LEU A 57 1.13 -3.64 8.34
N LYS A 58 0.86 -4.55 9.25
CA LYS A 58 1.85 -5.15 10.15
C LYS A 58 2.33 -6.47 9.57
N PHE A 59 3.63 -6.56 9.37
CA PHE A 59 4.28 -7.76 8.87
C PHE A 59 4.27 -8.86 9.92
N THR A 60 3.72 -10.02 9.58
CA THR A 60 3.62 -11.17 10.51
C THR A 60 4.70 -12.23 10.28
N GLY A 61 5.62 -12.01 9.34
CA GLY A 61 6.70 -12.95 9.03
C GLY A 61 6.62 -13.58 7.63
N ARG A 62 5.50 -13.40 6.91
CA ARG A 62 5.34 -13.82 5.51
C ARG A 62 4.73 -12.71 4.65
N ILE A 63 5.03 -12.71 3.35
CA ILE A 63 4.61 -11.65 2.42
C ILE A 63 3.12 -11.74 2.03
N ASP A 64 2.54 -12.92 2.14
CA ASP A 64 1.15 -13.25 1.87
C ASP A 64 0.25 -13.07 3.11
N ASN A 65 0.83 -12.86 4.29
CA ASN A 65 0.09 -12.79 5.54
C ASN A 65 0.44 -11.50 6.31
N TRP A 66 -0.37 -10.45 6.14
CA TRP A 66 -0.22 -9.19 6.84
C TRP A 66 -1.47 -8.89 7.66
N GLU A 67 -1.29 -8.45 8.90
CA GLU A 67 -2.39 -7.87 9.69
C GLU A 67 -2.63 -6.44 9.19
N PHE A 68 -3.84 -6.13 8.72
CA PHE A 68 -4.16 -4.81 8.16
C PHE A 68 -5.01 -3.96 9.10
N ALA A 69 -4.69 -2.66 9.13
CA ALA A 69 -5.57 -1.61 9.61
C ALA A 69 -5.79 -0.63 8.46
N ILE A 70 -7.03 -0.52 7.99
CA ILE A 70 -7.42 0.43 6.95
C ILE A 70 -7.84 1.73 7.64
N TYR A 71 -7.27 2.84 7.21
CA TYR A 71 -7.74 4.17 7.60
C TYR A 71 -8.67 4.63 6.48
N LEU A 72 -9.97 4.40 6.66
CA LEU A 72 -10.97 4.91 5.72
C LEU A 72 -11.19 6.39 6.06
N ASP A 73 -10.51 7.28 5.35
CA ASP A 73 -10.95 8.68 5.30
C ASP A 73 -11.96 8.84 4.15
N ASN A 74 -12.99 9.66 4.34
CA ASN A 74 -14.17 9.80 3.46
C ASN A 74 -13.85 10.52 2.13
N VAL A 75 -12.80 10.10 1.43
CA VAL A 75 -12.49 10.59 0.08
C VAL A 75 -12.91 9.51 -0.91
N ARG A 76 -13.92 9.84 -1.74
CA ARG A 76 -14.50 8.98 -2.79
C ARG A 76 -13.45 8.11 -3.48
N LEU A 77 -13.40 6.84 -3.10
CA LEU A 77 -12.76 5.82 -3.94
C LEU A 77 -13.55 5.78 -5.26
N PRO A 78 -12.92 5.94 -6.44
CA PRO A 78 -13.56 5.51 -7.66
C PRO A 78 -13.91 4.03 -7.48
N GLN A 79 -15.17 3.68 -7.70
CA GLN A 79 -15.71 2.33 -7.54
C GLN A 79 -14.89 1.35 -8.38
N VAL A 80 -13.90 0.69 -7.79
CA VAL A 80 -13.27 -0.48 -8.39
C VAL A 80 -14.02 -1.68 -7.84
N THR A 81 -15.03 -2.10 -8.59
CA THR A 81 -15.73 -3.36 -8.39
C THR A 81 -14.70 -4.50 -8.38
N VAL A 82 -14.60 -5.19 -7.25
CA VAL A 82 -13.92 -6.48 -7.16
C VAL A 82 -14.85 -7.51 -7.82
N SER A 83 -14.78 -7.62 -9.13
CA SER A 83 -15.49 -8.66 -9.88
C SER A 83 -14.68 -9.10 -11.08
N ALA A 84 -13.81 -10.10 -10.88
CA ALA A 84 -13.37 -11.05 -11.92
C ALA A 84 -12.41 -12.08 -11.29
N TRP A 85 -12.96 -12.96 -10.45
CA TRP A 85 -12.44 -14.32 -10.28
C TRP A 85 -13.65 -15.24 -10.43
N SER A 86 -13.89 -15.66 -11.67
CA SER A 86 -14.74 -16.78 -12.07
C SER A 86 -14.19 -17.31 -13.37
#